data_AF-A0A8I0VH30-F1
#
_entry.id   AF-A0A8I0VH30-F1
#
_cell.length_a   1.000
_cell.length_b   1.000
_cell.length_c   1.000
_cell.angle_alpha   90.00
_cell.angle_beta   90.00
_cell.angle_gamma   90.00
#
_symmetry.space_group_name_H-M   'P 1'
#
loop_
_entity.id
_entity.type
_entity.pdbx_description
1 polymer ?
#
loop_
_entity_poly.entity_id
_entity_poly.type
_entity_poly.pdbx_seq_one_letter_code
_entity_poly.pdbx_strand_id
1 'polypeptide(L)'
;MDTSMAFDTLAYAKKLKAVGFTDDQAETQVLLLSEVLATQLSTKADIAQVDVHILEIRRDIELIRRDMKEMDTGLKRDMEAMETGLKHDMREMETGLKRDMKEMETGLKRDMKEMETGLKRDMKEMETGFKREMKALEDRMVIKLGGLMVVAVGAMATLIKIL
;
A
#
# COMPACT_ATOMS: atom_id res chain seq x y z
N MET A 1 -5.60 53.15 -39.42
CA MET A 1 -6.04 54.56 -39.44
C MET A 1 -6.92 54.76 -38.22
N ASP A 2 -6.38 55.38 -37.18
CA ASP A 2 -7.09 55.57 -35.92
C ASP A 2 -7.60 57.01 -35.88
N THR A 3 -8.76 57.26 -36.48
CA THR A 3 -9.47 58.53 -36.41
C THR A 3 -10.06 58.66 -35.02
N SER A 4 -9.23 59.12 -34.07
CA SER A 4 -9.68 59.57 -32.76
C SER A 4 -10.58 60.79 -32.92
N MET A 5 -11.87 60.57 -33.16
CA MET A 5 -12.88 61.63 -33.10
C MET A 5 -13.15 61.93 -31.63
N ALA A 6 -12.32 62.77 -31.01
CA ALA A 6 -12.67 63.38 -29.75
C ALA A 6 -13.98 64.16 -29.94
N PHE A 7 -14.94 64.00 -29.03
CA PHE A 7 -16.19 64.74 -29.09
C PHE A 7 -15.90 66.22 -28.86
N ASP A 8 -15.92 67.00 -29.94
CA ASP A 8 -15.71 68.44 -29.89
C ASP A 8 -16.98 69.13 -29.38
N THR A 9 -17.00 69.35 -28.07
CA THR A 9 -18.08 70.00 -27.33
C THR A 9 -18.38 71.40 -27.86
N LEU A 10 -17.37 72.15 -28.29
CA LEU A 10 -17.51 73.51 -28.80
C LEU A 10 -18.10 73.53 -30.21
N ALA A 11 -17.63 72.65 -31.10
CA ALA A 11 -18.19 72.51 -32.44
C ALA A 11 -19.63 71.99 -32.39
N TYR A 12 -19.95 71.09 -31.45
CA TYR A 12 -21.30 70.61 -31.23
C TYR A 12 -22.23 71.72 -30.70
N ALA A 13 -21.81 72.48 -29.69
CA ALA A 13 -22.57 73.63 -29.17
C ALA A 13 -22.87 74.68 -30.26
N LYS A 14 -21.88 75.02 -31.10
CA LYS A 14 -22.05 75.97 -32.21
C LYS A 14 -23.09 75.50 -33.23
N LYS A 15 -23.14 74.20 -33.52
CA LYS A 15 -24.16 73.62 -34.43
C LYS A 15 -25.55 73.69 -33.84
N LEU A 16 -25.71 73.43 -32.54
CA LEU A 16 -27.01 73.54 -31.86
C LEU A 16 -27.54 74.99 -31.91
N LYS A 17 -26.69 75.98 -31.62
CA LYS A 17 -27.05 77.40 -31.72
C LYS A 17 -27.44 77.80 -33.15
N ALA A 18 -26.72 77.30 -34.16
CA ALA A 18 -27.02 77.59 -35.57
C ALA A 18 -28.39 77.06 -36.05
N VAL A 19 -28.95 76.06 -35.38
CA VAL A 19 -30.29 75.51 -35.68
C VAL A 19 -31.39 76.03 -34.74
N GLY A 20 -31.10 77.05 -33.94
CA GLY A 20 -32.10 77.80 -33.16
C GLY A 20 -32.20 77.44 -31.68
N PHE A 21 -31.28 76.62 -31.13
CA PHE A 21 -31.21 76.41 -29.68
C PHE A 21 -30.64 77.65 -28.99
N THR A 22 -31.14 77.96 -27.79
CA THR A 22 -30.55 79.02 -26.95
C THR A 22 -29.18 78.60 -26.43
N ASP A 23 -28.40 79.57 -25.95
CA ASP A 23 -27.09 79.32 -25.35
C ASP A 23 -27.18 78.30 -24.20
N ASP A 24 -28.13 78.48 -23.28
CA ASP A 24 -28.35 77.58 -22.14
C ASP A 24 -28.76 76.17 -22.59
N GLN A 25 -29.61 76.05 -23.63
CA GLN A 25 -30.04 74.75 -24.14
C GLN A 25 -28.88 73.99 -24.81
N ALA A 26 -28.06 74.70 -25.60
CA ALA A 26 -26.90 74.11 -26.26
C ALA A 26 -25.86 73.62 -25.25
N GLU A 27 -25.55 74.43 -24.23
CA GLU A 27 -24.61 74.07 -23.17
C GLU A 27 -25.09 72.88 -22.33
N THR A 28 -26.36 72.89 -21.92
CA THR A 28 -26.96 71.78 -21.16
C THR A 28 -26.86 70.47 -21.92
N GLN A 29 -27.15 70.48 -23.22
CA GLN A 29 -27.14 69.26 -24.04
C GLN A 29 -25.72 68.74 -24.30
N VAL A 30 -24.74 69.63 -24.47
CA VAL A 30 -23.31 69.28 -24.59
C VAL A 30 -22.80 68.66 -23.29
N LEU A 31 -23.14 69.25 -22.14
CA LEU A 31 -22.73 68.77 -20.82
C LEU A 31 -23.30 67.37 -20.56
N LEU A 32 -24.61 67.18 -20.76
CA LEU A 32 -25.25 65.88 -20.58
C LEU A 32 -24.66 64.81 -21.52
N LEU A 33 -24.43 65.16 -22.79
CA LEU A 33 -23.86 64.21 -23.75
C LEU A 33 -22.39 63.88 -23.41
N SER A 34 -21.61 64.86 -22.97
CA SER A 34 -20.23 64.65 -22.52
C SER A 34 -20.18 63.76 -21.27
N GLU A 35 -21.11 63.94 -20.33
CA GLU A 35 -21.21 63.12 -19.12
C GLU A 35 -21.58 61.68 -19.46
N VAL A 36 -22.56 61.48 -20.35
CA VAL A 36 -22.94 60.14 -20.83
C VAL A 36 -21.77 59.45 -21.54
N LEU A 37 -21.05 60.17 -22.41
CA LEU A 37 -19.87 59.62 -23.09
C LEU A 37 -18.73 59.27 -22.12
N ALA A 38 -18.52 60.08 -21.08
CA ALA A 38 -17.48 59.82 -20.08
C ALA A 38 -17.83 58.66 -19.12
N THR A 39 -19.11 58.43 -18.86
CA THR A 39 -19.56 57.42 -17.88
C THR A 39 -19.94 56.08 -18.49
N GLN A 40 -20.41 56.05 -19.75
CA GLN A 40 -20.92 54.84 -20.40
C GLN A 40 -19.94 54.24 -21.43
N LEU A 41 -18.95 55.00 -21.90
CA LEU A 41 -18.00 54.51 -22.89
C LEU A 41 -16.65 54.22 -22.27
N SER A 42 -16.11 53.05 -22.58
CA SER A 42 -14.73 52.70 -22.29
C SER A 42 -13.77 53.49 -23.17
N THR A 43 -12.65 53.91 -22.60
CA THR A 43 -11.56 54.58 -23.29
C THR A 43 -10.69 53.58 -24.06
N LYS A 44 -9.82 54.11 -24.93
CA LYS A 44 -8.80 53.28 -25.60
C LYS A 44 -7.84 52.62 -24.61
N ALA A 45 -7.59 53.26 -23.46
CA ALA A 45 -6.74 52.70 -22.42
C ALA A 45 -7.40 51.47 -21.78
N ASP A 46 -8.71 51.52 -21.52
CA ASP A 46 -9.46 50.39 -20.97
C ASP A 46 -9.43 49.20 -21.94
N ILE A 47 -9.59 49.45 -23.25
CA ILE A 47 -9.49 48.40 -24.27
C ILE A 47 -8.09 47.79 -24.31
N ALA A 48 -7.05 48.63 -24.29
CA ALA A 48 -5.66 48.16 -24.27
C ALA A 48 -5.35 47.32 -23.02
N GLN A 49 -5.91 47.68 -21.86
CA GLN A 49 -5.76 46.89 -20.64
C GLN A 49 -6.46 45.54 -20.75
N VAL A 50 -7.67 45.49 -21.34
CA VAL A 50 -8.37 44.24 -21.61
C VAL A 50 -7.57 43.35 -22.57
N ASP A 51 -6.96 43.91 -23.61
CA ASP A 51 -6.11 43.15 -24.54
C ASP A 51 -4.92 42.50 -23.83
N VAL A 52 -4.28 43.22 -22.89
CA VAL A 52 -3.21 42.66 -22.06
C VAL A 52 -3.72 41.51 -21.20
N HIS A 53 -4.84 41.69 -20.49
CA HIS A 53 -5.42 40.61 -19.67
C HIS A 53 -5.81 39.39 -20.52
N ILE A 54 -6.32 39.59 -21.75
CA ILE A 54 -6.64 38.49 -22.67
C ILE A 54 -5.37 37.71 -23.05
N LEU A 55 -4.25 38.39 -23.29
CA LEU A 55 -2.98 37.73 -23.60
C LEU A 55 -2.43 36.94 -22.41
N GLU A 56 -2.54 37.47 -21.20
CA GLU A 56 -2.14 36.77 -19.96
C GLU A 56 -3.01 35.53 -19.74
N ILE A 57 -4.33 35.66 -19.80
CA ILE A 57 -5.27 34.52 -19.67
C ILE A 57 -4.98 33.46 -20.73
N ARG A 58 -4.72 33.87 -21.98
CA ARG A 58 -4.38 32.91 -23.04
C ARG A 58 -3.10 32.14 -22.72
N ARG A 59 -2.08 32.82 -22.18
CA ARG A 59 -0.83 32.19 -21.74
C ARG A 59 -1.06 31.21 -20.61
N ASP A 60 -1.87 31.57 -19.62
CA ASP A 60 -2.20 30.70 -18.49
C ASP A 60 -2.98 29.46 -18.94
N ILE A 61 -3.93 29.61 -19.87
CA ILE A 61 -4.65 28.48 -20.48
C ILE A 61 -3.68 27.52 -21.19
N GLU A 62 -2.68 28.04 -21.90
CA GLU A 62 -1.66 27.22 -22.55
C GLU A 62 -0.76 26.48 -21.55
N LEU A 63 -0.39 27.13 -20.45
CA LEU A 63 0.37 26.50 -19.36
C LEU A 63 -0.44 25.38 -18.72
N ILE A 64 -1.68 25.66 -18.31
CA ILE A 64 -2.58 24.66 -17.71
C ILE A 64 -2.79 23.47 -18.66
N ARG A 65 -2.95 23.71 -19.96
CA ARG A 65 -3.06 22.64 -20.95
C ARG A 65 -1.80 21.78 -21.05
N ARG A 66 -0.62 22.36 -20.89
CA ARG A 66 0.64 21.59 -20.85
C ARG A 66 0.71 20.77 -19.56
N ASP A 67 0.46 21.38 -18.41
CA ASP A 67 0.50 20.70 -17.11
C ASP A 67 -0.50 19.53 -17.05
N MET A 68 -1.71 19.72 -17.59
CA MET A 68 -2.71 18.66 -17.70
C MET A 68 -2.24 17.49 -18.57
N LYS A 69 -1.55 17.76 -19.68
CA LYS A 69 -0.98 16.71 -20.55
C LYS A 69 0.15 15.98 -19.84
N GLU A 70 1.04 16.71 -19.18
CA GLU A 70 2.14 16.11 -18.42
C GLU A 70 1.59 15.21 -17.31
N MET A 71 0.60 15.69 -16.57
CA MET A 71 -0.09 14.92 -15.54
C MET A 71 -0.79 13.67 -16.08
N ASP A 72 -1.53 13.76 -17.19
CA ASP A 72 -2.15 12.59 -17.84
C ASP A 72 -1.09 11.55 -18.24
N THR A 73 0.03 11.99 -18.81
CA THR A 73 1.13 11.06 -19.14
C THR A 73 1.82 10.50 -17.90
N GLY A 74 1.96 11.28 -16.83
CA GLY A 74 2.52 10.85 -15.54
C GLY A 74 1.65 9.75 -14.93
N LEU A 75 0.34 9.99 -14.81
CA LEU A 75 -0.61 9.03 -14.27
C LEU A 75 -0.64 7.72 -15.06
N LYS A 76 -0.57 7.78 -16.40
CA LYS A 76 -0.48 6.57 -17.23
C LYS A 76 0.78 5.75 -16.94
N ARG A 77 1.94 6.41 -16.83
CA ARG A 77 3.21 5.75 -16.48
C ARG A 77 3.15 5.14 -15.08
N ASP A 78 2.60 5.86 -14.11
CA ASP A 78 2.48 5.38 -12.73
C ASP A 78 1.55 4.16 -12.64
N MET A 79 0.45 4.16 -13.38
CA MET A 79 -0.44 2.99 -13.47
C MET A 79 0.26 1.77 -14.10
N GLU A 80 1.00 1.95 -15.19
CA GLU A 80 1.77 0.87 -15.83
C GLU A 80 2.86 0.33 -14.88
N ALA A 81 3.59 1.23 -14.20
CA ALA A 81 4.60 0.86 -13.22
C ALA A 81 3.98 0.07 -12.05
N MET A 82 2.82 0.50 -11.56
CA MET A 82 2.10 -0.21 -10.50
C MET A 82 1.61 -1.59 -10.96
N GLU A 83 1.04 -1.70 -12.16
CA GLU A 83 0.59 -2.99 -12.70
C GLU A 83 1.75 -3.98 -12.84
N THR A 84 2.89 -3.51 -13.36
CA THR A 84 4.09 -4.35 -13.50
C THR A 84 4.67 -4.76 -12.14
N GLY A 85 4.72 -3.85 -11.16
CA GLY A 85 5.13 -4.14 -9.79
C GLY A 85 4.24 -5.20 -9.13
N LEU A 86 2.91 -5.04 -9.20
CA LEU A 86 1.97 -6.02 -8.65
C LEU A 86 2.12 -7.41 -9.30
N LYS A 87 2.32 -7.47 -10.62
CA LYS A 87 2.59 -8.75 -11.31
C LYS A 87 3.89 -9.39 -10.85
N HIS A 88 4.93 -8.59 -10.58
CA HIS A 88 6.19 -9.08 -10.05
C HIS A 88 6.02 -9.66 -8.64
N ASP A 89 5.39 -8.91 -7.74
CA ASP A 89 5.17 -9.32 -6.35
C ASP A 89 4.34 -10.60 -6.25
N MET A 90 3.30 -10.73 -7.09
CA MET A 90 2.51 -11.97 -7.17
C MET A 90 3.36 -13.18 -7.59
N ARG A 91 4.29 -13.01 -8.54
CA ARG A 91 5.18 -14.09 -8.97
C ARG A 91 6.17 -14.46 -7.88
N GLU A 92 6.78 -13.47 -7.23
CA GLU A 92 7.69 -13.73 -6.10
C GLU A 92 6.97 -14.48 -4.99
N MET A 93 5.76 -14.03 -4.60
CA MET A 93 4.96 -14.71 -3.60
C MET A 93 4.61 -16.15 -3.99
N GLU A 94 4.21 -16.39 -5.24
CA GLU A 94 3.92 -17.76 -5.73
C GLU A 94 5.17 -18.64 -5.65
N THR A 95 6.33 -18.13 -6.04
CA THR A 95 7.60 -18.87 -5.95
C THR A 95 8.02 -19.13 -4.51
N GLY A 96 7.84 -18.16 -3.62
CA GLY A 96 8.10 -18.27 -2.19
C GLY A 96 7.24 -19.35 -1.55
N LEU A 97 5.93 -19.32 -1.79
CA LEU A 97 5.00 -20.34 -1.28
C LEU A 97 5.34 -21.75 -1.80
N LYS A 98 5.71 -21.89 -3.07
CA LYS A 98 6.16 -23.17 -3.63
C LYS A 98 7.43 -23.69 -2.95
N ARG A 99 8.37 -22.81 -2.63
CA ARG A 99 9.59 -23.17 -1.89
C ARG A 99 9.26 -23.61 -0.48
N ASP A 100 8.47 -22.82 0.24
CA ASP A 100 8.09 -23.10 1.64
C ASP A 100 7.34 -24.43 1.76
N MET A 101 6.44 -24.73 0.82
CA MET A 101 5.76 -26.03 0.75
C MET A 101 6.74 -27.21 0.58
N LYS A 102 7.74 -27.07 -0.29
CA LYS A 102 8.77 -28.10 -0.48
C LYS A 102 9.62 -28.28 0.77
N GLU A 103 10.04 -27.18 1.39
CA GLU A 103 10.82 -27.21 2.63
C GLU A 103 10.03 -27.91 3.74
N MET A 104 8.75 -27.57 3.90
CA MET A 104 7.86 -28.23 4.85
C MET A 104 7.70 -29.73 4.56
N GLU A 105 7.48 -30.12 3.29
CA GLU A 105 7.36 -31.53 2.91
C GLU A 105 8.64 -32.31 3.26
N THR A 106 9.82 -31.73 2.97
CA THR A 106 11.10 -32.35 3.31
C THR A 106 11.33 -32.43 4.82
N GLY A 107 10.95 -31.40 5.57
CA GLY A 107 11.00 -31.37 7.03
C GLY A 107 10.14 -32.47 7.64
N LEU A 108 8.88 -32.58 7.22
CA LEU A 108 7.96 -33.61 7.69
C LEU A 108 8.48 -35.03 7.38
N LYS A 109 9.04 -35.26 6.18
CA LYS A 109 9.66 -36.55 5.84
C LYS A 109 10.84 -36.89 6.74
N ARG A 110 11.66 -35.91 7.10
CA ARG A 110 12.78 -36.09 8.02
C ARG A 110 12.28 -36.42 9.42
N ASP A 111 11.34 -35.64 9.94
CA ASP A 111 10.79 -35.81 11.28
C ASP A 111 10.11 -37.19 11.43
N MET A 112 9.39 -37.67 10.40
CA MET A 112 8.83 -39.02 10.38
C MET A 112 9.90 -40.11 10.47
N LYS A 113 11.01 -39.96 9.73
CA LYS A 113 12.13 -40.92 9.80
C LYS A 113 12.80 -40.91 11.17
N GLU A 114 13.06 -39.72 11.71
CA GLU A 114 13.64 -39.55 13.05
C GLU A 114 12.75 -40.23 14.10
N MET A 115 11.43 -40.00 14.04
CA MET A 115 10.47 -40.66 14.91
C MET A 115 10.45 -42.18 14.75
N GLU A 116 10.44 -42.71 13.53
CA GLU A 116 10.48 -44.15 13.28
C GLU A 116 11.75 -44.79 13.87
N THR A 117 12.90 -44.14 13.68
CA THR A 117 14.17 -44.62 14.24
C THR A 117 14.19 -44.54 15.77
N GLY A 118 13.64 -43.47 16.35
CA GLY A 118 13.47 -43.31 17.80
C GLY A 118 12.62 -44.42 18.39
N LEU A 119 11.43 -44.66 17.83
CA LEU A 119 10.53 -45.72 18.28
C LEU A 119 11.17 -47.13 18.19
N LYS A 120 11.90 -47.42 17.11
CA LYS A 120 12.64 -48.68 16.97
C LYS A 120 13.71 -48.85 18.06
N ARG A 121 14.40 -47.77 18.40
CA ARG A 121 15.41 -47.78 19.48
C ARG A 121 14.75 -48.00 20.83
N ASP A 122 13.70 -47.25 21.14
CA ASP A 122 12.98 -47.32 22.41
C ASP A 122 12.37 -48.73 22.61
N MET A 123 11.83 -49.35 21.56
CA MET A 123 11.36 -50.74 21.62
C MET A 123 12.49 -51.74 21.94
N LYS A 124 13.67 -51.58 21.34
CA LYS A 124 14.83 -52.44 21.66
C LYS A 124 15.31 -52.22 23.08
N GLU A 125 15.39 -50.98 23.53
CA GLU A 125 15.78 -50.65 24.91
C GLU A 125 14.81 -51.30 25.90
N MET A 126 13.50 -51.20 25.64
CA MET A 126 12.47 -51.85 26.44
C MET A 126 12.57 -53.38 26.45
N GLU A 127 12.75 -54.02 25.29
CA GLU A 127 12.92 -55.47 25.19
C GLU A 127 14.15 -55.94 25.98
N THR A 128 15.27 -55.22 25.87
CA THR A 128 16.48 -55.55 26.64
C THR A 128 16.30 -55.32 28.13
N GLY A 129 15.56 -54.28 28.53
CA GLY A 129 15.17 -54.01 29.91
C GLY A 129 14.37 -55.17 30.50
N PHE A 130 13.31 -55.60 29.82
CA PHE A 130 12.50 -56.74 30.26
C PHE A 130 13.30 -58.03 30.38
N LYS A 131 14.18 -58.34 29.43
CA LYS A 131 15.05 -59.54 29.53
C LYS A 131 15.96 -59.49 30.75
N ARG A 132 16.52 -58.32 31.08
CA ARG A 132 17.35 -58.14 32.28
C ARG A 132 16.54 -58.32 33.55
N GLU A 133 15.34 -57.73 33.62
CA GLU A 133 14.44 -57.87 34.77
C GLU A 133 14.00 -59.33 34.99
N MET A 134 13.64 -60.05 33.93
CA MET A 134 13.30 -61.46 33.99
C MET A 134 14.47 -62.30 34.51
N LYS A 135 15.68 -62.07 33.99
CA LYS A 135 16.87 -62.79 34.47
C LYS A 135 17.16 -62.49 35.94
N ALA A 136 17.06 -61.22 36.35
CA ALA A 136 17.24 -60.84 37.75
C ALA A 136 16.20 -61.49 38.67
N LEU A 137 14.97 -61.67 38.19
CA LEU A 137 13.91 -62.38 38.91
C LEU A 137 14.22 -63.88 39.02
N GLU A 138 14.63 -64.52 37.93
CA GLU A 138 15.03 -65.93 37.88
C GLU A 138 16.19 -66.20 38.86
N ASP A 139 17.26 -65.39 38.80
CA ASP A 139 18.41 -65.49 39.69
C ASP A 139 17.99 -65.37 41.17
N ARG A 140 17.11 -64.41 41.49
CA ARG A 140 16.57 -64.24 42.86
C ARG A 140 15.74 -65.45 43.31
N MET A 141 14.94 -66.03 42.42
CA MET A 141 14.16 -67.23 42.73
C MET A 141 15.06 -68.44 42.97
N VAL A 142 16.06 -68.67 42.11
CA VAL A 142 17.04 -69.74 42.27
C VAL A 142 17.76 -69.62 43.61
N ILE A 143 18.20 -68.42 44.00
CA ILE A 143 18.83 -68.18 45.30
C ILE A 143 17.87 -68.49 46.45
N LYS A 144 16.63 -68.00 46.41
CA LYS A 144 15.64 -68.22 47.47
C LYS A 144 15.26 -69.69 47.62
N LEU A 145 14.99 -70.38 46.51
CA LEU A 145 14.62 -71.79 46.51
C LEU A 145 15.81 -72.67 46.91
N GLY A 146 17.00 -72.40 46.40
CA GLY A 146 18.23 -73.09 46.79
C GLY A 146 18.53 -72.94 48.28
N GLY A 147 18.40 -71.73 48.83
CA GLY A 147 18.53 -71.48 50.27
C GLY A 147 17.52 -72.27 51.10
N LEU A 148 16.26 -72.31 50.68
CA LEU A 148 15.21 -73.09 51.35
C LEU A 148 15.50 -74.60 51.31
N MET A 149 15.99 -75.13 50.19
CA MET A 149 16.39 -76.53 50.05
C MET A 149 17.54 -76.89 50.98
N VAL A 150 18.57 -76.04 51.09
CA VAL A 150 19.69 -76.27 52.03
C VAL A 150 19.20 -76.32 53.47
N VAL A 151 18.30 -75.41 53.87
CA VAL A 151 17.70 -75.43 55.21
C VAL A 151 16.88 -76.69 55.44
N ALA A 152 16.02 -77.08 54.49
CA ALA A 152 15.19 -78.27 54.58
C ALA A 152 16.01 -79.56 54.68
N VAL A 153 17.04 -79.72 53.83
CA VAL A 153 17.95 -80.87 53.87
C VAL A 153 18.75 -80.90 55.17
N GLY A 154 19.24 -79.73 55.63
CA GLY A 154 19.93 -79.61 56.90
C GLY A 154 19.07 -80.05 58.09
N ALA A 155 17.80 -79.62 58.15
CA ALA A 155 16.85 -80.03 59.18
C ALA A 155 16.51 -81.53 59.11
N MET A 156 16.34 -82.09 57.91
CA MET A 156 16.13 -83.53 57.73
C MET A 156 17.33 -84.36 58.21
N ALA A 157 18.54 -83.92 57.90
CA ALA A 157 19.76 -84.61 58.33
C ALA A 157 19.93 -84.60 59.86
N THR A 158 19.57 -83.50 60.54
CA THR A 158 19.60 -83.45 62.01
C THR A 158 18.52 -84.33 62.64
N LEU A 159 17.32 -84.40 62.06
CA LEU A 159 16.24 -85.29 62.52
C LEU A 159 16.61 -86.77 62.39
N ILE A 160 17.19 -87.20 61.26
CA ILE A 160 17.63 -88.59 61.05
C ILE A 160 18.69 -89.02 62.08
N LYS A 161 19.54 -88.10 62.53
CA LYS A 161 20.60 -88.41 63.50
C LYS A 161 20.09 -88.58 64.93
N ILE A 162 18.85 -88.15 65.23
CA ILE A 162 18.23 -88.18 66.55
C ILE A 162 17.24 -89.37 66.70
N LEU A 163 16.74 -89.91 65.58
CA LEU A 163 15.94 -91.15 65.53
C LEU A 163 16.83 -92.40 65.52
#